data_AF-A0A6A3G561-F1
#
_entry.id   AF-A0A6A3G561-F1
#
_cell.length_a   1.000
_cell.length_b   1.000
_cell.length_c   1.000
_cell.angle_alpha   90.00
_cell.angle_beta   90.00
_cell.angle_gamma   90.00
#
_symmetry.space_group_name_H-M   'P 1'
#
loop_
_entity.id
_entity.type
_entity.pdbx_description
1 polymer ?
#
loop_
_entity_poly.entity_id
_entity_poly.type
_entity_poly.pdbx_seq_one_letter_code
_entity_poly.pdbx_strand_id
1 'polypeptide(L)'
;MTVMELDGELTNAKVKRWLDEKFGEAKPLSNEGELRMWHMGAEDKELFLQLLRQYPALLEPRTGCPPATTLPVEHEIHTGNEPPIKVRPRRYAQSEHGVIDGESC
;
A
#
# COMPACT_ATOMS: atom_id res chain seq x y z
N MET A 1 -9.57 -5.53 -17.95
CA MET A 1 -9.59 -5.73 -16.49
C MET A 1 -10.85 -6.51 -16.18
N THR A 2 -10.72 -7.81 -15.91
CA THR A 2 -11.88 -8.68 -15.64
C THR A 2 -12.21 -8.55 -14.16
N VAL A 3 -13.11 -7.63 -13.83
CA VAL A 3 -13.65 -7.51 -12.48
C VAL A 3 -14.58 -8.71 -12.28
N MET A 4 -14.23 -9.61 -11.38
CA MET A 4 -15.11 -10.75 -11.05
C MET A 4 -16.28 -10.23 -10.21
N GLU A 5 -17.49 -10.59 -10.60
CA GLU A 5 -18.69 -10.43 -9.76
C GLU A 5 -18.58 -11.39 -8.57
N LEU A 6 -18.17 -10.85 -7.43
CA LEU A 6 -18.22 -11.53 -6.14
C LEU A 6 -19.61 -11.31 -5.57
N ASP A 7 -20.59 -12.06 -6.08
CA ASP A 7 -21.95 -11.99 -5.59
C ASP A 7 -22.08 -12.74 -4.25
N GLY A 8 -22.53 -12.01 -3.22
CA GLY A 8 -22.81 -12.50 -1.87
C GLY A 8 -21.66 -12.34 -0.87
N GLU A 9 -21.82 -12.90 0.34
CA GLU A 9 -20.81 -12.82 1.40
C GLU A 9 -19.52 -13.57 1.01
N LEU A 10 -18.37 -12.89 1.21
CA LEU A 10 -17.01 -13.39 1.05
C LEU A 10 -16.64 -14.30 2.21
N THR A 11 -17.12 -15.56 2.17
CA THR A 11 -16.74 -16.56 3.17
C THR A 11 -15.29 -17.04 2.95
N ASN A 12 -14.60 -17.41 4.03
CA ASN A 12 -13.22 -17.88 4.01
C ASN A 12 -13.01 -19.03 2.98
N ALA A 13 -13.94 -19.99 2.93
CA ALA A 13 -13.92 -21.09 1.96
C ALA A 13 -14.01 -20.64 0.50
N LYS A 14 -14.80 -19.61 0.18
CA LYS A 14 -14.90 -19.07 -1.18
C LYS A 14 -13.61 -18.37 -1.59
N VAL A 15 -13.04 -17.56 -0.69
CA VAL A 15 -11.78 -16.85 -0.93
C VAL A 15 -10.63 -17.83 -1.12
N LYS A 16 -10.57 -18.89 -0.30
CA LYS A 16 -9.56 -19.94 -0.44
C LYS A 16 -9.64 -20.65 -1.79
N ARG A 17 -10.84 -21.11 -2.20
CA ARG A 17 -11.05 -21.73 -3.50
C ARG A 17 -10.66 -20.79 -4.65
N TRP A 18 -10.98 -19.50 -4.52
CA TRP A 18 -10.61 -18.50 -5.51
C TRP A 18 -9.09 -18.29 -5.60
N LEU A 19 -8.40 -18.24 -4.46
CA LEU A 19 -6.94 -18.16 -4.42
C LEU A 19 -6.33 -19.38 -5.12
N ASP A 20 -6.78 -20.59 -4.79
CA ASP A 20 -6.29 -21.84 -5.39
C ASP A 20 -6.56 -21.93 -6.91
N GLU A 21 -7.68 -21.35 -7.39
CA GLU A 21 -8.06 -21.36 -8.82
C GLU A 21 -7.29 -20.32 -9.64
N LYS A 22 -7.10 -19.12 -9.08
CA LYS A 22 -6.47 -17.99 -9.79
C LYS A 22 -4.96 -17.97 -9.65
N PHE A 23 -4.46 -18.48 -8.54
CA PHE A 23 -3.06 -18.40 -8.18
C PHE A 23 -2.54 -19.77 -7.75
N GLY A 24 -1.34 -20.12 -8.21
CA GLY A 24 -0.68 -21.34 -7.77
C GLY A 24 -0.06 -21.21 -6.38
N GLU A 25 0.76 -22.18 -6.02
CA GLU A 25 1.54 -22.16 -4.78
C GLU A 25 2.50 -20.96 -4.79
N ALA A 26 2.29 -20.00 -3.89
CA ALA A 26 3.12 -18.81 -3.78
C ALA A 26 4.20 -18.97 -2.72
N LYS A 27 5.38 -18.43 -3.05
CA LYS A 27 6.53 -18.41 -2.16
C LYS A 27 6.24 -17.51 -0.94
N PRO A 28 6.69 -17.90 0.27
CA PRO A 28 6.59 -17.03 1.44
C PRO A 28 7.29 -15.68 1.22
N LEU A 29 6.71 -14.60 1.76
CA LEU A 29 7.32 -13.27 1.75
C LEU A 29 8.44 -13.20 2.80
N SER A 30 9.44 -12.36 2.55
CA SER A 30 10.59 -12.20 3.46
C SER A 30 10.22 -11.47 4.76
N ASN A 31 9.16 -10.68 4.76
CA ASN A 31 8.75 -9.80 5.86
C ASN A 31 7.42 -10.21 6.52
N GLU A 32 6.96 -11.46 6.38
CA GLU A 32 5.69 -11.91 6.99
C GLU A 32 5.67 -11.72 8.51
N GLY A 33 6.82 -11.89 9.18
CA GLY A 33 6.94 -11.73 10.64
C GLY A 33 6.79 -10.29 11.14
N GLU A 34 6.89 -9.29 10.27
CA GLU A 34 6.71 -7.88 10.61
C GLU A 34 5.24 -7.43 10.51
N LEU A 35 4.39 -8.25 9.89
CA LEU A 35 2.99 -7.93 9.66
C LEU A 35 2.20 -7.96 10.97
N ARG A 36 1.68 -6.80 11.37
CA ARG A 36 0.82 -6.69 12.55
C ARG A 36 -0.63 -7.05 12.21
N MET A 37 -0.94 -8.34 12.28
CA MET A 37 -2.28 -8.88 12.04
C MET A 37 -3.13 -8.82 13.31
N TRP A 38 -3.68 -7.65 13.61
CA TRP A 38 -4.49 -7.43 14.80
C TRP A 38 -5.81 -8.21 14.75
N HIS A 39 -6.12 -8.92 15.85
CA HIS A 39 -7.42 -9.55 16.14
C HIS A 39 -8.00 -10.49 15.06
N MET A 40 -7.17 -11.20 14.30
CA MET A 40 -7.63 -12.25 13.37
C MET A 40 -7.50 -13.65 13.99
N GLY A 41 -8.45 -14.54 13.68
CA GLY A 41 -8.34 -15.97 13.95
C GLY A 41 -7.19 -16.61 13.18
N ALA A 42 -6.69 -17.76 13.63
CA ALA A 42 -5.55 -18.42 12.98
C ALA A 42 -5.83 -18.78 11.50
N GLU A 43 -7.05 -19.21 11.20
CA GLU A 43 -7.48 -19.54 9.83
C GLU A 43 -7.57 -18.30 8.92
N ASP A 44 -8.07 -17.19 9.44
CA ASP A 44 -8.17 -15.93 8.69
C ASP A 44 -6.79 -15.32 8.44
N LYS A 45 -5.87 -15.48 9.40
CA LYS A 45 -4.47 -15.04 9.24
C LYS A 45 -3.78 -15.77 8.10
N GLU A 46 -3.92 -17.09 8.04
CA GLU A 46 -3.29 -17.87 6.97
C GLU A 46 -3.88 -17.50 5.61
N LEU A 47 -5.20 -17.34 5.52
CA LEU A 47 -5.85 -16.92 4.28
C LEU A 47 -5.36 -15.55 3.81
N PHE A 48 -5.19 -14.60 4.74
CA PHE A 48 -4.66 -13.29 4.43
C PHE A 48 -3.18 -13.33 4.01
N LEU A 49 -2.35 -14.13 4.66
CA LEU A 49 -0.95 -14.32 4.24
C LEU A 49 -0.86 -14.94 2.85
N GLN A 50 -1.67 -15.96 2.55
CA GLN A 50 -1.75 -16.54 1.21
C GLN A 50 -2.09 -15.49 0.16
N LEU A 51 -3.02 -14.58 0.44
CA LEU A 51 -3.35 -13.47 -0.46
C LEU A 51 -2.15 -12.53 -0.65
N LEU A 52 -1.48 -12.12 0.43
CA LEU A 52 -0.33 -11.22 0.35
C LEU A 52 0.84 -11.81 -0.44
N ARG A 53 1.08 -13.13 -0.32
CA ARG A 53 2.10 -13.85 -1.09
C ARG A 53 1.89 -13.75 -2.60
N GLN A 54 0.66 -13.52 -3.06
CA GLN A 54 0.36 -13.33 -4.50
C GLN A 54 0.69 -11.93 -5.02
N TYR A 55 0.88 -10.96 -4.12
CA TYR A 55 1.15 -9.57 -4.46
C TYR A 55 2.44 -9.03 -3.83
N PRO A 56 3.60 -9.71 -4.03
CA PRO A 56 4.87 -9.30 -3.40
C PRO A 56 5.29 -7.89 -3.82
N ALA A 57 5.09 -7.53 -5.09
CA ALA A 57 5.46 -6.21 -5.63
C ALA A 57 4.67 -5.02 -5.03
N LEU A 58 3.55 -5.29 -4.34
CA LEU A 58 2.80 -4.27 -3.59
C LEU A 58 3.38 -4.03 -2.20
N LEU A 59 4.11 -5.02 -1.65
CA LEU A 59 4.62 -5.03 -0.28
C LEU A 59 6.12 -4.77 -0.20
N GLU A 60 6.84 -4.99 -1.30
CA GLU A 60 8.26 -4.68 -1.41
C GLU A 60 8.51 -3.19 -1.13
N PRO A 61 9.40 -2.87 -0.18
CA PRO A 61 9.84 -1.49 0.05
C PRO A 61 10.41 -0.93 -1.26
N ARG A 62 9.76 0.09 -1.81
CA ARG A 62 10.25 0.77 -3.00
C ARG A 62 11.25 1.83 -2.58
N THR A 63 12.44 1.79 -3.17
CA THR A 63 13.45 2.82 -3.00
C THR A 63 13.18 3.97 -3.96
N GLY A 64 13.39 5.20 -3.49
CA GLY A 64 13.08 6.40 -4.26
C GLY A 64 11.60 6.78 -4.22
N CYS A 65 11.14 7.47 -5.26
CA CYS A 65 9.84 8.12 -5.24
C CYS A 65 8.71 7.14 -5.52
N PRO A 66 7.59 7.21 -4.76
CA PRO A 66 6.41 6.46 -5.10
C PRO A 66 6.05 6.74 -6.57
N PRO A 67 5.81 5.70 -7.38
CA PRO A 67 5.45 5.93 -8.77
C PRO A 67 4.14 6.69 -8.83
N ALA A 68 4.02 7.57 -9.82
CA ALA A 68 2.77 8.27 -10.09
C ALA A 68 1.62 7.26 -10.21
N THR A 69 0.46 7.63 -9.68
CA THR A 69 -0.70 6.75 -9.72
C THR A 69 -1.04 6.45 -11.18
N THR A 70 -1.35 5.19 -11.49
CA THR A 70 -1.76 4.79 -12.85
C THR A 70 -3.21 5.18 -13.18
N LEU A 71 -3.94 5.68 -12.18
CA LEU A 71 -5.30 6.15 -12.34
C LEU A 71 -5.28 7.60 -12.86
N PRO A 72 -6.13 7.95 -13.84
CA PRO A 72 -6.26 9.32 -14.34
C PRO A 72 -7.11 10.17 -13.38
N VAL A 73 -6.77 10.16 -12.10
CA VAL A 73 -7.46 10.90 -11.04
C VAL A 73 -6.44 11.77 -10.34
N GLU A 74 -6.71 13.07 -10.29
CA GLU A 74 -5.88 14.05 -9.58
C GLU A 74 -6.65 14.59 -8.38
N HIS A 75 -5.92 14.96 -7.33
CA HIS A 75 -6.52 15.60 -6.17
C HIS A 75 -6.70 17.10 -6.43
N GLU A 76 -7.95 17.54 -6.57
CA GLU A 76 -8.27 18.96 -6.63
C GLU A 76 -8.39 19.55 -5.22
N ILE A 77 -7.61 20.59 -4.94
CA ILE A 77 -7.65 21.30 -3.66
C ILE A 77 -8.56 22.53 -3.84
N HIS A 78 -9.79 22.44 -3.34
CA HIS A 78 -10.72 23.55 -3.37
C HIS A 78 -10.48 24.50 -2.19
N THR A 79 -9.78 25.60 -2.43
CA THR A 79 -9.50 26.63 -1.41
C THR A 79 -10.55 27.74 -1.35
N GLY A 80 -11.62 27.68 -2.14
CA GLY A 80 -12.66 28.72 -2.13
C GLY A 80 -12.13 30.10 -2.51
N ASN A 81 -12.38 31.09 -1.66
CA ASN A 81 -11.92 32.48 -1.84
C ASN A 81 -10.74 32.83 -0.92
N GLU A 82 -10.26 31.86 -0.16
CA GLU A 82 -9.22 32.05 0.83
C GLU A 82 -7.87 32.35 0.15
N PRO A 83 -7.19 33.44 0.55
CA PRO A 83 -5.92 33.80 -0.06
C PRO A 83 -4.81 32.81 0.33
N PRO A 84 -3.84 32.55 -0.57
CA PRO A 84 -2.68 31.72 -0.25
C PRO A 84 -1.88 32.25 0.93
N ILE A 85 -1.45 31.34 1.81
CA ILE A 85 -0.60 31.68 2.96
C ILE A 85 0.86 31.61 2.53
N LYS A 86 1.59 32.72 2.65
CA LYS A 86 3.04 32.77 2.44
C LYS A 86 3.76 32.84 3.79
N VAL A 87 4.51 31.78 4.12
CA VAL A 87 5.30 31.70 5.34
C VAL A 87 6.78 31.84 5.01
N ARG A 88 7.54 32.55 5.86
CA ARG A 88 9.00 32.63 5.73
C ARG A 88 9.62 31.25 6.01
N PRO A 89 10.43 30.68 5.11
CA PRO A 89 11.12 29.42 5.38
C PRO A 89 11.98 29.51 6.64
N ARG A 90 11.99 28.43 7.42
CA ARG A 90 12.89 28.31 8.58
C ARG A 90 14.35 28.27 8.09
N ARG A 91 15.25 28.89 8.84
CA ARG A 91 16.70 28.76 8.60
C ARG A 91 17.17 27.48 9.28
N TYR A 92 17.64 26.54 8.48
CA TYR A 92 18.27 25.31 8.95
C TYR A 92 19.79 25.49 8.99
N ALA A 93 20.48 24.74 9.85
CA ALA A 93 21.93 24.66 9.82
C ALA A 93 22.40 23.94 8.53
N GLN A 94 23.63 24.18 8.08
CA GLN A 94 24.18 23.52 6.88
C GLN A 94 24.14 21.98 6.98
N SER A 95 24.34 21.42 8.18
CA SER A 95 24.24 19.98 8.44
C SER A 95 22.81 19.44 8.26
N GLU A 96 21.79 20.26 8.56
CA GLU A 96 20.38 19.88 8.42
C GLU A 96 19.92 19.98 6.96
N HIS A 97 20.46 20.95 6.20
CA HIS A 97 20.19 21.04 4.76
C HIS A 97 20.59 19.77 4.00
N GLY A 98 21.74 19.19 4.33
CA GLY A 98 22.18 17.93 3.70
C GLY A 98 21.25 16.74 3.99
N VAL A 99 20.54 16.74 5.12
CA VAL A 99 19.54 15.70 5.43
C VAL A 99 18.26 15.95 4.64
N ILE A 100 17.77 17.19 4.63
CA ILE A 100 16.54 17.57 3.91
C ILE A 100 16.66 17.27 2.41
N ASP A 101 17.79 17.67 1.81
CA ASP A 101 18.03 17.45 0.39
C ASP A 101 18.31 15.97 0.05
N GLY A 102 18.73 15.17 1.03
CA GLY A 102 18.93 13.73 0.89
C GLY A 102 17.64 12.90 1.00
N GLU A 103 16.63 13.45 1.69
CA GLU A 103 15.30 12.83 1.85
C GLU A 103 14.29 13.29 0.79
N SER A 104 14.60 14.34 0.03
CA SER A 104 13.76 14.79 -1.08
C SER A 104 13.81 13.81 -2.26
N CYS A 105 12.61 13.38 -2.64
CA CYS A 105 12.27 13.07 -4.01
C CYS A 105 12.12 14.36 -4.83
#